data_AF-A0A3L9YUA4-F1
#
_entry.id   AF-A0A3L9YUA4-F1
#
_cell.length_a   1.000
_cell.length_b   1.000
_cell.length_c   1.000
_cell.angle_alpha   90.00
_cell.angle_beta   90.00
_cell.angle_gamma   90.00
#
_symmetry.space_group_name_H-M   'P 1'
#
loop_
_entity.id
_entity.type
_entity.pdbx_description
1 polymer ?
#
loop_
_entity_poly.entity_id
_entity_poly.type
_entity_poly.pdbx_seq_one_letter_code
_entity_poly.pdbx_strand_id
1 'polypeptide(L)'
;MTDGPEWPVLHFYLPLYLSSWDAHRQKPPLPSLWTVECVGAMRSTSVVPQFPRMLATTQEGWMIDSESAQEAAKAVQEVAKATQSAIDASREAGGFLAKYLDGPLTQMSALLEDRLKYARSIRLVRLQHRFRQEVQALGTQVPIQPLPVNFAISALEEGSLEDDDELQDLWARLLANTVDASSGVAPRRAHISMIRDMSRMDALIFEAIYGVPDVPSGKAIVTYELPGKAYRADGLEAAEVPEPSEEIVLSLSNLERIGAVAFGSTWSGAEVFKFANKTTAGRELMKAIKRRSI
;
A
#
# COMPACT_ATOMS: atom_id res chain seq x y z
N MET A 1 10.91 -9.62 -66.25
CA MET A 1 9.52 -9.21 -65.93
C MET A 1 9.35 -9.44 -64.45
N THR A 2 9.45 -8.37 -63.69
CA THR A 2 9.55 -8.35 -62.23
C THR A 2 8.23 -7.83 -61.67
N ASP A 3 7.43 -8.73 -61.10
CA ASP A 3 6.22 -8.37 -60.37
C ASP A 3 6.59 -8.22 -58.88
N GLY A 4 6.66 -6.96 -58.44
CA GLY A 4 6.76 -6.60 -57.03
C GLY A 4 5.37 -6.36 -56.44
N PRO A 5 5.15 -6.64 -55.14
CA PRO A 5 3.84 -6.44 -54.52
C PRO A 5 3.59 -4.97 -54.19
N GLU A 6 2.43 -4.48 -54.68
CA GLU A 6 1.85 -3.18 -54.36
C GLU A 6 1.40 -3.15 -52.89
N TRP A 7 1.88 -2.16 -52.12
CA TRP A 7 1.38 -1.86 -50.78
C TRP A 7 0.35 -0.72 -50.87
N PRO A 8 -0.85 -0.85 -50.25
CA PRO A 8 -1.82 0.23 -50.26
C PRO A 8 -1.43 1.35 -49.29
N VAL A 9 -1.50 2.57 -49.81
CA VAL A 9 -1.28 3.85 -49.14
C VAL A 9 -2.36 4.07 -48.09
N LEU A 10 -2.00 4.01 -46.81
CA LEU A 10 -2.86 4.42 -45.69
C LEU A 10 -2.79 5.95 -45.54
N HIS A 11 -3.87 6.63 -45.95
CA HIS A 11 -4.08 8.04 -45.67
C HIS A 11 -4.41 8.25 -44.19
N PHE A 12 -3.49 8.90 -43.46
CA PHE A 12 -3.72 9.43 -42.13
C PHE A 12 -4.67 10.63 -42.19
N TYR A 13 -5.88 10.49 -41.65
CA TYR A 13 -6.76 11.61 -41.33
C TYR A 13 -6.58 12.00 -39.86
N LEU A 14 -5.86 13.10 -39.64
CA LEU A 14 -5.79 13.83 -38.37
C LEU A 14 -6.77 15.01 -38.46
N PRO A 15 -7.75 15.17 -37.56
CA PRO A 15 -8.44 16.44 -37.42
C PRO A 15 -7.68 17.35 -36.44
N LEU A 16 -7.20 18.45 -36.98
CA LEU A 16 -6.88 19.69 -36.29
C LEU A 16 -8.10 20.15 -35.46
N TYR A 17 -7.93 20.34 -34.16
CA TYR A 17 -8.79 21.22 -33.37
C TYR A 17 -7.91 22.12 -32.49
N LEU A 18 -7.56 23.27 -33.06
CA LEU A 18 -7.02 24.44 -32.37
C LEU A 18 -7.81 25.64 -32.92
N SER A 19 -8.81 26.11 -32.17
CA SER A 19 -9.20 27.53 -32.11
C SER A 19 -10.45 27.73 -31.22
N SER A 20 -10.27 28.29 -30.03
CA SER A 20 -10.97 29.52 -29.62
C SER A 20 -10.52 29.92 -28.21
N TRP A 21 -9.70 30.97 -28.18
CA TRP A 21 -9.44 31.80 -27.02
C TRP A 21 -10.67 32.65 -26.65
N ASP A 22 -10.74 32.98 -25.36
CA ASP A 22 -11.31 34.19 -24.73
C ASP A 22 -12.80 34.56 -24.93
N ALA A 23 -13.60 34.30 -23.89
CA ALA A 23 -14.49 35.31 -23.30
C ALA A 23 -15.02 34.84 -21.92
N HIS A 24 -15.13 35.79 -20.99
CA HIS A 24 -15.76 35.71 -19.65
C HIS A 24 -14.91 35.26 -18.45
N ARG A 25 -13.97 36.15 -18.07
CA ARG A 25 -13.64 36.38 -16.65
C ARG A 25 -14.78 37.16 -15.98
N GLN A 26 -15.47 36.55 -15.04
CA GLN A 26 -16.13 37.26 -13.93
C GLN A 26 -15.60 36.66 -12.63
N LYS A 27 -14.84 37.47 -11.88
CA LYS A 27 -14.37 37.14 -10.53
C LYS A 27 -15.54 37.30 -9.55
N PRO A 28 -15.83 36.33 -8.66
CA PRO A 28 -16.76 36.57 -7.57
C PRO A 28 -16.13 37.48 -6.50
N PRO A 29 -16.93 38.29 -5.78
CA PRO A 29 -16.45 39.17 -4.73
C PRO A 29 -16.07 38.37 -3.45
N LEU A 30 -15.00 38.81 -2.79
CA LEU A 30 -14.58 38.34 -1.48
C LEU A 30 -15.61 38.74 -0.41
N PRO A 31 -16.01 37.84 0.51
CA PRO A 31 -16.82 38.23 1.66
C PRO A 31 -15.96 38.87 2.74
N SER A 32 -16.46 40.00 3.22
CA SER A 32 -15.95 40.81 4.32
C SER A 32 -16.08 40.12 5.68
N LEU A 33 -15.06 40.39 6.50
CA LEU A 33 -14.94 40.21 7.94
C LEU A 33 -16.26 40.33 8.72
N TRP A 34 -16.53 39.32 9.55
CA TRP A 34 -17.37 39.43 10.74
C TRP A 34 -16.53 39.15 11.98
N THR A 35 -16.42 40.17 12.81
CA THR A 35 -16.04 40.15 14.22
C THR A 35 -17.26 39.86 15.09
N VAL A 36 -17.15 38.91 16.02
CA VAL A 36 -17.93 38.77 17.28
C VAL A 36 -16.95 38.09 18.27
N GLU A 37 -16.45 38.78 19.31
CA GLU A 37 -16.94 38.72 20.71
C GLU A 37 -17.13 37.27 21.22
N CYS A 38 -16.71 36.80 22.40
CA CYS A 38 -16.39 37.44 23.67
C CYS A 38 -15.90 36.36 24.68
N VAL A 39 -15.11 36.78 25.69
CA VAL A 39 -15.06 36.24 27.08
C VAL A 39 -14.41 34.84 27.31
N GLY A 40 -13.51 34.61 28.28
CA GLY A 40 -13.00 35.46 29.34
C GLY A 40 -12.02 34.73 30.27
N ALA A 41 -11.12 35.54 30.82
CA ALA A 41 -10.47 35.48 32.13
C ALA A 41 -10.38 34.14 32.90
N MET A 42 -9.15 33.71 33.17
CA MET A 42 -8.82 33.13 34.49
C MET A 42 -7.63 33.85 35.09
N ARG A 43 -7.92 34.50 36.22
CA ARG A 43 -7.00 35.28 37.03
C ARG A 43 -6.20 34.37 37.95
N SER A 44 -4.94 34.76 38.11
CA SER A 44 -4.11 34.56 39.29
C SER A 44 -4.87 34.94 40.57
N THR A 45 -4.93 34.02 41.54
CA THR A 45 -4.99 34.36 42.97
C THR A 45 -4.26 33.30 43.78
N SER A 46 -3.14 33.72 44.35
CA SER A 46 -2.47 33.14 45.50
C SER A 46 -3.39 33.14 46.71
N VAL A 47 -3.69 31.97 47.27
CA VAL A 47 -4.23 31.85 48.63
C VAL A 47 -3.51 30.72 49.34
N VAL A 48 -2.76 31.10 50.36
CA VAL A 48 -2.15 30.21 51.38
C VAL A 48 -3.25 29.88 52.40
N PRO A 49 -3.52 28.60 52.71
CA PRO A 49 -4.23 28.25 53.93
C PRO A 49 -3.27 27.73 55.00
N GLN A 50 -3.40 28.33 56.19
CA GLN A 50 -2.78 27.91 57.44
C GLN A 50 -3.24 26.51 57.84
N PHE A 51 -2.27 25.69 58.26
CA PHE A 51 -2.48 24.43 58.97
C PHE A 51 -3.00 24.65 60.40
N PRO A 52 -3.98 23.86 60.84
CA PRO A 52 -4.08 23.45 62.24
C PRO A 52 -3.46 22.06 62.44
N ARG A 53 -2.61 21.97 63.46
CA ARG A 53 -2.06 20.73 64.04
C ARG A 53 -3.14 19.94 64.78
N MET A 54 -2.88 18.63 64.91
CA MET A 54 -3.38 17.67 65.94
C MET A 54 -4.75 17.03 65.64
N LEU A 55 -4.97 15.70 65.66
CA LEU A 55 -4.28 14.54 66.25
C LEU A 55 -4.66 13.22 65.53
N ALA A 56 -3.69 12.29 65.51
CA ALA A 56 -3.76 10.83 65.64
C ALA A 56 -4.72 9.96 64.78
N THR A 57 -4.22 8.75 64.49
CA THR A 57 -4.86 7.60 63.80
C THR A 57 -4.80 7.74 62.27
N THR A 58 -4.12 6.92 61.46
CA THR A 58 -3.82 5.48 61.53
C THR A 58 -2.52 5.24 60.76
N GLN A 59 -1.64 4.39 61.28
CA GLN A 59 -0.41 3.95 60.61
C GLN A 59 -0.77 2.87 59.58
N GLU A 60 -1.36 3.26 58.45
CA GLU A 60 -1.47 2.37 57.29
C GLU A 60 -0.13 2.45 56.54
N GLY A 61 0.70 1.44 56.80
CA GLY A 61 1.89 1.21 56.02
C GLY A 61 1.52 1.11 54.55
N TRP A 62 2.08 1.99 53.74
CA TRP A 62 2.18 1.80 52.29
C TRP A 62 3.18 0.67 52.04
N MET A 63 2.75 -0.54 52.39
CA MET A 63 3.28 -1.76 51.82
C MET A 63 2.83 -1.70 50.37
N ILE A 64 3.70 -1.22 49.47
CA ILE A 64 3.56 -1.49 48.05
C ILE A 64 3.48 -3.02 47.99
N ASP A 65 2.28 -3.56 47.73
CA ASP A 65 2.06 -5.00 47.67
C ASP A 65 3.15 -5.57 46.76
N SER A 66 4.02 -6.38 47.34
CA SER A 66 5.18 -6.92 46.63
C SER A 66 4.77 -7.70 45.38
N GLU A 67 3.52 -8.17 45.34
CA GLU A 67 2.88 -8.75 44.14
C GLU A 67 2.67 -7.70 43.05
N SER A 68 2.11 -6.51 43.33
CA SER A 68 1.95 -5.44 42.35
C SER A 68 3.30 -4.93 41.80
N ALA A 69 4.33 -4.88 42.64
CA ALA A 69 5.69 -4.54 42.23
C ALA A 69 6.35 -5.65 41.41
N GLN A 70 6.09 -6.93 41.74
CA GLN A 70 6.58 -8.08 40.96
C GLN A 70 5.87 -8.25 39.62
N GLU A 71 4.56 -7.96 39.55
CA GLU A 71 3.80 -7.97 38.30
C GLU A 71 4.22 -6.82 37.38
N ALA A 72 4.43 -5.62 37.93
CA ALA A 72 5.01 -4.51 37.18
C ALA A 72 6.44 -4.83 36.69
N ALA A 73 7.27 -5.48 37.52
CA ALA A 73 8.61 -5.90 37.12
C ALA A 73 8.58 -6.99 36.03
N LYS A 74 7.65 -7.94 36.08
CA LYS A 74 7.45 -8.95 35.01
C LYS A 74 6.95 -8.30 33.72
N ALA A 75 6.02 -7.35 33.79
CA ALA A 75 5.55 -6.60 32.63
C ALA A 75 6.69 -5.77 31.99
N VAL A 76 7.51 -5.10 32.81
CA VAL A 76 8.70 -4.37 32.35
C VAL A 76 9.78 -5.31 31.81
N GLN A 77 9.94 -6.51 32.37
CA GLN A 77 10.89 -7.51 31.89
C GLN A 77 10.47 -8.11 30.54
N GLU A 78 9.18 -8.36 30.33
CA GLU A 78 8.66 -8.82 29.03
C GLU A 78 8.68 -7.69 27.98
N VAL A 79 8.42 -6.44 28.38
CA VAL A 79 8.63 -5.26 27.53
C VAL A 79 10.12 -5.06 27.21
N ALA A 80 11.03 -5.32 28.15
CA ALA A 80 12.48 -5.22 27.94
C ALA A 80 13.01 -6.35 27.03
N LYS A 81 12.51 -7.58 27.15
CA LYS A 81 12.81 -8.68 26.22
C LYS A 81 12.23 -8.44 24.82
N ALA A 82 11.03 -7.88 24.74
CA ALA A 82 10.42 -7.46 23.47
C ALA A 82 11.22 -6.31 22.84
N THR A 83 11.73 -5.37 23.65
CA THR A 83 12.58 -4.26 23.20
C THR A 83 13.95 -4.74 22.75
N GLN A 84 14.58 -5.67 23.48
CA GLN A 84 15.85 -6.28 23.09
C GLN A 84 15.70 -7.10 21.79
N SER A 85 14.65 -7.92 21.70
CA SER A 85 14.33 -8.68 20.48
C SER A 85 14.00 -7.74 19.31
N ALA A 86 13.37 -6.59 19.58
CA ALA A 86 13.09 -5.56 18.58
C ALA A 86 14.36 -4.89 18.06
N ILE A 87 15.34 -4.63 18.94
CA ILE A 87 16.64 -4.06 18.58
C ILE A 87 17.46 -5.05 17.76
N ASP A 88 17.49 -6.32 18.19
CA ASP A 88 18.24 -7.37 17.48
C ASP A 88 17.60 -7.68 16.12
N ALA A 89 16.27 -7.73 16.04
CA ALA A 89 15.51 -7.82 14.79
C ALA A 89 15.77 -6.66 13.83
N SER A 90 15.76 -5.42 14.34
CA SER A 90 16.04 -4.22 13.54
C SER A 90 17.47 -4.22 13.02
N ARG A 91 18.44 -4.69 13.82
CA ARG A 91 19.84 -4.82 13.42
C ARG A 91 20.04 -5.92 12.37
N GLU A 92 19.36 -7.07 12.50
CA GLU A 92 19.39 -8.15 11.51
C GLU A 92 18.70 -7.73 10.19
N ALA A 93 17.57 -7.03 10.26
CA ALA A 93 16.88 -6.46 9.11
C ALA A 93 17.74 -5.42 8.39
N GLY A 94 18.34 -4.48 9.13
CA GLY A 94 19.25 -3.46 8.58
C GLY A 94 20.49 -4.05 7.91
N GLY A 95 21.14 -5.02 8.55
CA GLY A 95 22.33 -5.70 7.99
C GLY A 95 22.02 -6.58 6.76
N PHE A 96 20.78 -7.05 6.63
CA PHE A 96 20.33 -7.79 5.47
C PHE A 96 20.03 -6.87 4.28
N LEU A 97 19.32 -5.77 4.53
CA LEU A 97 18.97 -4.78 3.50
C LEU A 97 20.19 -4.05 2.94
N ALA A 98 21.23 -3.87 3.76
CA ALA A 98 22.54 -3.36 3.34
C ALA A 98 23.14 -4.09 2.12
N LYS A 99 22.78 -5.35 1.86
CA LYS A 99 23.26 -6.12 0.70
C LYS A 99 22.54 -5.78 -0.60
N TYR A 100 21.34 -5.20 -0.50
CA TYR A 100 20.43 -4.94 -1.62
C TYR A 100 20.27 -3.45 -1.90
N LEU A 101 20.95 -2.58 -1.17
CA LEU A 101 20.79 -1.12 -1.29
C LEU A 101 22.11 -0.47 -1.67
N ASP A 102 22.04 0.52 -2.56
CA ASP A 102 23.20 1.28 -3.00
C ASP A 102 23.38 2.53 -2.10
N GLY A 103 24.45 2.57 -1.30
CA GLY A 103 24.77 3.72 -0.45
C GLY A 103 25.67 3.44 0.77
N PRO A 104 26.16 4.47 1.49
CA PRO A 104 27.00 4.31 2.67
C PRO A 104 26.23 3.66 3.83
N LEU A 105 26.68 2.47 4.26
CA LEU A 105 26.02 1.64 5.28
C LEU A 105 25.61 2.39 6.55
N THR A 106 26.43 3.34 7.02
CA THR A 106 26.20 4.11 8.24
C THR A 106 25.06 5.13 8.12
N GLN A 107 24.89 5.75 6.94
CA GLN A 107 23.79 6.69 6.71
C GLN A 107 22.47 5.95 6.55
N MET A 108 22.52 4.76 5.96
CA MET A 108 21.37 3.90 5.75
C MET A 108 20.84 3.29 7.04
N SER A 109 21.72 2.83 7.93
CA SER A 109 21.29 2.26 9.21
C SER A 109 20.61 3.30 10.08
N ALA A 110 21.11 4.53 10.14
CA ALA A 110 20.50 5.60 10.93
C ALA A 110 19.11 5.99 10.42
N LEU A 111 18.96 6.11 9.09
CA LEU A 111 17.69 6.49 8.48
C LEU A 111 16.64 5.37 8.58
N LEU A 112 17.07 4.11 8.46
CA LEU A 112 16.22 2.95 8.71
C LEU A 112 15.84 2.86 10.20
N GLU A 113 16.79 3.07 11.11
CA GLU A 113 16.54 3.03 12.55
C GLU A 113 15.50 4.07 12.96
N ASP A 114 15.63 5.33 12.51
CA ASP A 114 14.68 6.40 12.83
C ASP A 114 13.26 6.14 12.30
N ARG A 115 13.16 5.54 11.12
CA ARG A 115 11.87 5.26 10.46
C ARG A 115 11.20 3.98 10.93
N LEU A 116 11.99 2.94 11.19
CA LEU A 116 11.51 1.63 11.61
C LEU A 116 11.35 1.54 13.13
N LYS A 117 11.86 2.51 13.92
CA LYS A 117 11.62 2.59 15.37
C LYS A 117 10.13 2.55 15.75
N TYR A 118 9.29 3.01 14.84
CA TYR A 118 7.84 3.04 15.00
C TYR A 118 7.12 1.84 14.37
N ALA A 119 7.78 1.13 13.46
CA ALA A 119 7.27 -0.14 12.96
C ALA A 119 7.32 -1.16 14.10
N ARG A 120 6.24 -1.94 14.30
CA ARG A 120 6.26 -3.08 15.23
C ARG A 120 7.32 -4.05 14.72
N SER A 121 8.50 -4.06 15.36
CA SER A 121 9.68 -4.84 15.00
C SER A 121 9.40 -6.29 14.60
N ILE A 122 8.43 -6.93 15.25
CA ILE A 122 7.96 -8.29 14.95
C ILE A 122 7.44 -8.42 13.51
N ARG A 123 6.71 -7.43 13.01
CA ARG A 123 6.13 -7.45 11.65
C ARG A 123 7.18 -7.24 10.58
N LEU A 124 8.19 -6.43 10.87
CA LEU A 124 9.34 -6.26 9.98
C LEU A 124 10.10 -7.59 9.82
N VAL A 125 10.29 -8.35 10.91
CA VAL A 125 10.89 -9.70 10.85
C VAL A 125 10.03 -10.63 9.99
N ARG A 126 8.70 -10.59 10.13
CA ARG A 126 7.77 -11.38 9.31
C ARG A 126 7.90 -11.03 7.82
N LEU A 127 7.90 -9.73 7.48
CA LEU A 127 8.11 -9.25 6.11
C LEU A 127 9.48 -9.69 5.57
N GLN A 128 10.54 -9.56 6.37
CA GLN A 128 11.88 -10.00 6.01
C GLN A 128 11.93 -11.51 5.73
N HIS A 129 11.25 -12.32 6.54
CA HIS A 129 11.16 -13.75 6.33
C HIS A 129 10.46 -14.09 5.01
N ARG A 130 9.29 -13.50 4.74
CA ARG A 130 8.56 -13.67 3.48
C ARG A 130 9.39 -13.21 2.27
N PHE A 131 10.06 -12.06 2.38
CA PHE A 131 10.96 -11.59 1.33
C PHE A 131 12.11 -12.57 1.07
N ARG A 132 12.73 -13.14 2.12
CA ARG A 132 13.76 -14.17 1.96
C ARG A 132 13.22 -15.42 1.27
N GLN A 133 12.00 -15.84 1.59
CA GLN A 133 11.34 -16.98 0.93
C GLN A 133 11.13 -16.70 -0.57
N GLU A 134 10.63 -15.51 -0.91
CA GLU A 134 10.43 -15.11 -2.31
C GLU A 134 11.76 -15.01 -3.07
N VAL A 135 12.81 -14.45 -2.46
CA VAL A 135 14.16 -14.43 -3.06
C VAL A 135 14.74 -15.84 -3.22
N GLN A 136 14.52 -16.74 -2.25
CA GLN A 136 14.96 -18.13 -2.36
C GLN A 136 14.22 -18.88 -3.48
N ALA A 137 12.93 -18.58 -3.69
CA ALA A 137 12.14 -19.14 -4.78
C ALA A 137 12.64 -18.71 -6.17
N LEU A 138 13.41 -17.62 -6.27
CA LEU A 138 14.10 -17.23 -7.50
C LEU A 138 15.26 -18.18 -7.86
N GLY A 139 15.82 -18.89 -6.88
CA GLY A 139 16.99 -19.74 -7.02
C GLY A 139 18.32 -19.02 -6.76
N THR A 140 19.38 -19.80 -6.55
CA THR A 140 20.68 -19.31 -6.04
C THR A 140 21.49 -18.50 -7.05
N GLN A 141 21.09 -18.45 -8.32
CA GLN A 141 21.90 -17.85 -9.41
C GLN A 141 21.30 -16.56 -10.00
N VAL A 142 20.29 -15.98 -9.35
CA VAL A 142 19.65 -14.78 -9.91
C VAL A 142 20.54 -13.55 -9.71
N PRO A 143 20.83 -12.78 -10.78
CA PRO A 143 21.58 -11.55 -10.66
C PRO A 143 20.79 -10.54 -9.82
N ILE A 144 21.40 -10.09 -8.73
CA ILE A 144 20.81 -9.11 -7.82
C ILE A 144 21.15 -7.70 -8.30
N GLN A 145 20.14 -6.86 -8.49
CA GLN A 145 20.30 -5.42 -8.66
C GLN A 145 19.97 -4.67 -7.35
N PRO A 146 20.69 -3.59 -7.05
CA PRO A 146 20.39 -2.79 -5.86
C PRO A 146 19.09 -1.99 -6.03
N LEU A 147 18.30 -1.89 -4.95
CA LEU A 147 17.11 -1.05 -4.89
C LEU A 147 17.48 0.40 -4.61
N PRO A 148 16.79 1.38 -5.22
CA PRO A 148 16.83 2.75 -4.78
C PRO A 148 16.40 2.85 -3.31
N VAL A 149 17.22 3.51 -2.50
CA VAL A 149 17.04 3.60 -1.04
C VAL A 149 15.63 4.07 -0.66
N ASN A 150 15.15 5.15 -1.28
CA ASN A 150 13.81 5.69 -1.01
C ASN A 150 12.68 4.70 -1.34
N PHE A 151 12.83 3.89 -2.40
CA PHE A 151 11.84 2.89 -2.76
C PHE A 151 11.79 1.78 -1.72
N ALA A 152 12.96 1.25 -1.35
CA ALA A 152 13.06 0.16 -0.38
C ALA A 152 12.53 0.59 0.99
N ILE A 153 12.90 1.77 1.48
CA ILE A 153 12.41 2.28 2.77
C ILE A 153 10.90 2.39 2.75
N SER A 154 10.30 3.03 1.74
CA SER A 154 8.85 3.17 1.69
C SER A 154 8.14 1.81 1.58
N ALA A 155 8.66 0.86 0.80
CA ALA A 155 8.05 -0.47 0.71
C ALA A 155 8.17 -1.28 2.02
N LEU A 156 9.29 -1.13 2.74
CA LEU A 156 9.51 -1.80 4.03
C LEU A 156 8.69 -1.18 5.15
N GLU A 157 8.62 0.15 5.22
CA GLU A 157 7.79 0.88 6.17
C GLU A 157 6.33 0.44 6.01
N GLU A 158 5.76 0.62 4.83
CA GLU A 158 4.35 0.32 4.56
C GLU A 158 4.05 -1.18 4.73
N GLY A 159 4.88 -2.07 4.16
CA GLY A 159 4.70 -3.52 4.30
C GLY A 159 4.90 -4.06 5.73
N SER A 160 5.63 -3.34 6.59
CA SER A 160 5.78 -3.70 8.01
C SER A 160 4.59 -3.26 8.86
N LEU A 161 3.85 -2.24 8.41
CA LEU A 161 2.62 -1.79 9.07
C LEU A 161 1.44 -2.68 8.71
N GLU A 162 1.48 -3.33 7.54
CA GLU A 162 0.45 -4.23 7.03
C GLU A 162 0.09 -5.35 8.03
N ASP A 163 -1.21 -5.45 8.31
CA ASP A 163 -1.78 -6.41 9.25
C ASP A 163 -2.14 -7.71 8.55
N ASP A 164 -2.63 -7.62 7.31
CA ASP A 164 -3.10 -8.75 6.53
C ASP A 164 -1.92 -9.54 5.93
N ASP A 165 -1.94 -10.85 6.11
CA ASP A 165 -0.87 -11.73 5.65
C ASP A 165 -0.77 -11.82 4.12
N GLU A 166 -1.90 -11.72 3.41
CA GLU A 166 -1.94 -11.78 1.94
C GLU A 166 -1.41 -10.47 1.34
N LEU A 167 -1.76 -9.33 1.92
CA LEU A 167 -1.18 -8.04 1.53
C LEU A 167 0.33 -7.98 1.85
N GLN A 168 0.75 -8.52 2.99
CA GLN A 168 2.18 -8.58 3.31
C GLN A 168 2.97 -9.45 2.33
N ASP A 169 2.37 -10.50 1.76
CA ASP A 169 2.98 -11.27 0.68
C ASP A 169 3.18 -10.43 -0.59
N LEU A 170 2.25 -9.54 -0.93
CA LEU A 170 2.43 -8.65 -2.10
C LEU A 170 3.64 -7.73 -1.91
N TRP A 171 3.84 -7.20 -0.70
CA TRP A 171 5.02 -6.40 -0.37
C TRP A 171 6.32 -7.20 -0.50
N ALA A 172 6.34 -8.43 0.02
CA ALA A 172 7.49 -9.32 -0.10
C ALA A 172 7.84 -9.62 -1.57
N ARG A 173 6.83 -9.94 -2.39
CA ARG A 173 7.00 -10.17 -3.83
C ARG A 173 7.45 -8.94 -4.58
N LEU A 174 6.90 -7.76 -4.26
CA LEU A 174 7.32 -6.49 -4.85
C LEU A 174 8.82 -6.29 -4.64
N LEU A 175 9.29 -6.43 -3.40
CA LEU A 175 10.71 -6.30 -3.08
C LEU A 175 11.54 -7.35 -3.81
N ALA A 176 11.13 -8.64 -3.78
CA ALA A 176 11.88 -9.76 -4.34
C ALA A 176 12.02 -9.65 -5.86
N ASN A 177 10.94 -9.36 -6.56
CA ASN A 177 10.97 -9.19 -8.01
C ASN A 177 11.74 -7.92 -8.41
N THR A 178 11.77 -6.88 -7.58
CA THR A 178 12.53 -5.67 -7.90
C THR A 178 14.04 -5.85 -7.70
N VAL A 179 14.49 -6.68 -6.75
CA VAL A 179 15.94 -7.00 -6.63
C VAL A 179 16.43 -7.97 -7.70
N ASP A 180 15.53 -8.72 -8.33
CA ASP A 180 15.86 -9.62 -9.43
C ASP A 180 16.10 -8.86 -10.74
N ALA A 181 17.35 -8.78 -11.19
CA ALA A 181 17.69 -8.08 -12.43
C ALA A 181 17.12 -8.76 -13.69
N SER A 182 16.71 -10.03 -13.61
CA SER A 182 16.09 -10.79 -14.71
C SER A 182 14.58 -10.58 -14.81
N SER A 183 13.94 -10.00 -13.79
CA SER A 183 12.48 -9.80 -13.78
C SER A 183 12.01 -8.73 -14.76
N GLY A 184 12.89 -7.78 -15.12
CA GLY A 184 12.53 -6.58 -15.88
C GLY A 184 11.62 -5.61 -15.11
N VAL A 185 11.42 -5.83 -13.80
CA VAL A 185 10.59 -4.98 -12.94
C VAL A 185 11.39 -3.77 -12.48
N ALA A 186 10.91 -2.59 -12.82
CA ALA A 186 11.49 -1.33 -12.33
C ALA A 186 10.81 -0.89 -11.03
N PRO A 187 11.56 -0.38 -10.04
CA PRO A 187 11.00 0.23 -8.83
C PRO A 187 10.18 1.47 -9.19
N ARG A 188 8.87 1.46 -8.87
CA ARG A 188 7.97 2.60 -9.11
C ARG A 188 7.20 2.93 -7.84
N ARG A 189 7.14 4.22 -7.51
CA ARG A 189 6.32 4.73 -6.38
C ARG A 189 4.84 4.36 -6.52
N ALA A 190 4.35 4.24 -7.77
CA ALA A 190 2.99 3.82 -8.06
C ALA A 190 2.67 2.41 -7.53
N HIS A 191 3.63 1.47 -7.54
CA HIS A 191 3.40 0.13 -7.00
C HIS A 191 3.15 0.18 -5.49
N ILE A 192 3.94 0.98 -4.77
CA ILE A 192 3.79 1.19 -3.32
C ILE A 192 2.42 1.80 -3.02
N SER A 193 2.03 2.86 -3.72
CA SER A 193 0.72 3.51 -3.48
C SER A 193 -0.45 2.60 -3.81
N MET A 194 -0.34 1.76 -4.85
CA MET A 194 -1.41 0.82 -5.21
C MET A 194 -1.60 -0.26 -4.16
N ILE A 195 -0.53 -0.92 -3.71
CA ILE A 195 -0.64 -2.01 -2.71
C ILE A 195 -1.13 -1.47 -1.37
N ARG A 196 -0.61 -0.31 -0.93
CA ARG A 196 -1.02 0.31 0.34
C ARG A 196 -2.51 0.67 0.38
N ASP A 197 -3.07 1.02 -0.76
CA ASP A 197 -4.47 1.43 -0.89
C ASP A 197 -5.41 0.22 -1.13
N MET A 198 -4.91 -1.02 -1.16
CA MET A 198 -5.71 -2.24 -1.33
C MET A 198 -6.16 -2.81 0.02
N SER A 199 -7.40 -3.31 0.05
CA SER A 199 -7.84 -4.28 1.05
C SER A 199 -7.45 -5.72 0.63
N ARG A 200 -7.63 -6.66 1.56
CA ARG A 200 -7.49 -8.10 1.26
C ARG A 200 -8.36 -8.53 0.07
N MET A 201 -9.63 -8.11 0.04
CA MET A 201 -10.56 -8.47 -1.04
C MET A 201 -10.09 -7.90 -2.38
N ASP A 202 -9.54 -6.68 -2.39
CA ASP A 202 -9.01 -6.05 -3.60
C ASP A 202 -7.83 -6.85 -4.16
N ALA A 203 -6.93 -7.31 -3.29
CA ALA A 203 -5.79 -8.14 -3.68
C ALA A 203 -6.23 -9.47 -4.30
N LEU A 204 -7.19 -10.16 -3.69
CA LEU A 204 -7.73 -11.42 -4.20
C LEU A 204 -8.40 -11.23 -5.57
N ILE A 205 -9.22 -10.19 -5.70
CA ILE A 205 -9.90 -9.83 -6.96
C ILE A 205 -8.88 -9.45 -8.03
N PHE A 206 -7.87 -8.65 -7.67
CA PHE A 206 -6.80 -8.25 -8.57
C PHE A 206 -6.03 -9.47 -9.09
N GLU A 207 -5.59 -10.37 -8.22
CA GLU A 207 -4.90 -11.60 -8.63
C GLU A 207 -5.77 -12.47 -9.53
N ALA A 208 -7.06 -12.65 -9.20
CA ALA A 208 -8.00 -13.43 -10.00
C ALA A 208 -8.17 -12.84 -11.42
N ILE A 209 -8.42 -11.54 -11.54
CA ILE A 209 -8.55 -10.83 -12.83
C ILE A 209 -7.28 -10.99 -13.66
N TYR A 210 -6.12 -10.76 -13.06
CA TYR A 210 -4.85 -10.78 -13.78
C TYR A 210 -4.30 -12.19 -14.04
N GLY A 211 -4.80 -13.20 -13.35
CA GLY A 211 -4.52 -14.62 -13.63
C GLY A 211 -5.14 -15.13 -14.93
N VAL A 212 -6.16 -14.45 -15.46
CA VAL A 212 -6.75 -14.76 -16.77
C VAL A 212 -5.74 -14.42 -17.88
N PRO A 213 -5.39 -15.31 -18.82
CA PRO A 213 -4.44 -14.98 -19.90
C PRO A 213 -4.90 -13.80 -20.78
N ASP A 214 -3.96 -12.94 -21.16
CA ASP A 214 -4.22 -11.86 -22.12
C ASP A 214 -4.45 -12.43 -23.53
N VAL A 215 -5.33 -11.79 -24.30
CA VAL A 215 -5.55 -12.13 -25.71
C VAL A 215 -5.64 -10.89 -26.60
N PRO A 216 -5.31 -11.01 -27.90
CA PRO A 216 -5.34 -9.89 -28.84
C PRO A 216 -6.70 -9.21 -28.96
N SER A 217 -7.80 -9.94 -28.74
CA SER A 217 -9.16 -9.42 -28.91
C SER A 217 -9.63 -8.51 -27.78
N GLY A 218 -8.80 -8.24 -26.75
CA GLY A 218 -9.09 -7.24 -25.72
C GLY A 218 -10.41 -7.43 -24.95
N LYS A 219 -10.90 -8.67 -24.85
CA LYS A 219 -12.20 -8.92 -24.22
C LYS A 219 -12.11 -8.77 -22.70
N ALA A 220 -13.16 -8.21 -22.13
CA ALA A 220 -13.28 -7.97 -20.70
C ALA A 220 -13.44 -9.27 -19.89
N ILE A 221 -13.23 -9.17 -18.58
CA ILE A 221 -13.30 -10.26 -17.61
C ILE A 221 -14.62 -10.16 -16.86
N VAL A 222 -15.33 -11.27 -16.74
CA VAL A 222 -16.59 -11.39 -15.98
C VAL A 222 -16.30 -11.30 -14.49
N THR A 223 -17.13 -10.55 -13.75
CA THR A 223 -16.82 -10.17 -12.36
C THR A 223 -17.72 -10.76 -11.27
N TYR A 224 -18.90 -11.29 -11.60
CA TYR A 224 -19.88 -11.66 -10.56
C TYR A 224 -19.49 -12.88 -9.69
N GLU A 225 -18.55 -13.72 -10.15
CA GLU A 225 -18.03 -14.87 -9.39
C GLU A 225 -16.68 -14.57 -8.70
N LEU A 226 -16.23 -13.32 -8.68
CA LEU A 226 -14.96 -12.95 -8.06
C LEU A 226 -15.04 -13.00 -6.52
N PRO A 227 -13.91 -13.23 -5.82
CA PRO A 227 -12.61 -13.63 -6.35
C PRO A 227 -12.54 -15.13 -6.72
N GLY A 228 -13.61 -15.89 -6.50
CA GLY A 228 -13.63 -17.35 -6.68
C GLY A 228 -13.35 -17.82 -8.10
N LYS A 229 -13.84 -17.10 -9.11
CA LYS A 229 -13.60 -17.43 -10.52
C LYS A 229 -13.54 -16.18 -11.38
N ALA A 230 -12.47 -16.07 -12.16
CA ALA A 230 -12.31 -15.06 -13.19
C ALA A 230 -12.21 -15.75 -14.56
N TYR A 231 -12.97 -15.28 -15.54
CA TYR A 231 -12.93 -15.78 -16.90
C TYR A 231 -13.37 -14.70 -17.88
N ARG A 232 -13.08 -14.94 -19.16
CA ARG A 232 -13.33 -13.97 -20.22
C ARG A 232 -14.80 -13.94 -20.61
N ALA A 233 -15.30 -12.77 -20.99
CA ALA A 233 -16.65 -12.56 -21.51
C ALA A 233 -16.79 -13.02 -22.97
N ASP A 234 -16.31 -14.23 -23.29
CA ASP A 234 -16.31 -14.74 -24.66
C ASP A 234 -17.73 -15.07 -25.15
N GLY A 235 -18.35 -14.12 -25.86
CA GLY A 235 -19.69 -14.29 -26.44
C GLY A 235 -20.82 -14.08 -25.43
N LEU A 236 -20.53 -13.43 -24.31
CA LEU A 236 -21.52 -13.07 -23.30
C LEU A 236 -21.97 -11.63 -23.47
N GLU A 237 -23.28 -11.42 -23.46
CA GLU A 237 -23.86 -10.08 -23.46
C GLU A 237 -24.05 -9.57 -22.02
N ALA A 238 -23.96 -8.24 -21.82
CA ALA A 238 -24.11 -7.63 -20.49
C ALA A 238 -25.46 -7.98 -19.82
N ALA A 239 -26.50 -8.22 -20.62
CA ALA A 239 -27.83 -8.59 -20.12
C ALA A 239 -27.88 -10.02 -19.53
N GLU A 240 -26.96 -10.90 -19.94
CA GLU A 240 -26.91 -12.31 -19.54
C GLU A 240 -26.06 -12.53 -18.27
N VAL A 241 -25.20 -11.56 -17.95
CA VAL A 241 -24.29 -11.63 -16.81
C VAL A 241 -24.98 -11.07 -15.56
N PRO A 242 -25.07 -11.84 -14.45
CA PRO A 242 -25.57 -11.34 -13.17
C PRO A 242 -24.76 -10.14 -12.65
N GLU A 243 -25.38 -9.34 -11.79
CA GLU A 243 -24.63 -8.30 -11.08
C GLU A 243 -23.70 -8.95 -10.02
N PRO A 244 -22.47 -8.43 -9.86
CA PRO A 244 -21.62 -8.80 -8.73
C PRO A 244 -22.25 -8.40 -7.39
N SER A 245 -21.83 -9.05 -6.31
CA SER A 245 -22.24 -8.66 -4.95
C SER A 245 -21.72 -7.26 -4.59
N GLU A 246 -22.37 -6.61 -3.62
CA GLU A 246 -21.97 -5.27 -3.15
C GLU A 246 -20.50 -5.21 -2.70
N GLU A 247 -20.04 -6.24 -1.98
CA GLU A 247 -18.64 -6.35 -1.55
C GLU A 247 -17.68 -6.38 -2.75
N ILE A 248 -17.99 -7.15 -3.79
CA ILE A 248 -17.20 -7.19 -5.03
C ILE A 248 -17.23 -5.82 -5.72
N VAL A 249 -18.39 -5.16 -5.79
CA VAL A 249 -18.53 -3.82 -6.40
C VAL A 249 -17.64 -2.79 -5.69
N LEU A 250 -17.63 -2.78 -4.35
CA LEU A 250 -16.79 -1.86 -3.57
C LEU A 250 -15.30 -2.09 -3.85
N SER A 251 -14.86 -3.35 -3.88
CA SER A 251 -13.47 -3.69 -4.21
C SER A 251 -13.10 -3.34 -5.65
N LEU A 252 -13.98 -3.62 -6.60
CA LEU A 252 -13.80 -3.26 -8.01
C LEU A 252 -13.69 -1.73 -8.19
N SER A 253 -14.55 -0.97 -7.52
CA SER A 253 -14.50 0.49 -7.51
C SER A 253 -13.18 1.02 -6.95
N ASN A 254 -12.67 0.43 -5.85
CA ASN A 254 -11.35 0.80 -5.34
C ASN A 254 -10.22 0.45 -6.32
N LEU A 255 -10.28 -0.72 -6.96
CA LEU A 255 -9.29 -1.13 -7.96
C LEU A 255 -9.29 -0.22 -9.19
N GLU A 256 -10.43 0.31 -9.62
CA GLU A 256 -10.49 1.34 -10.65
C GLU A 256 -9.93 2.68 -10.16
N ARG A 257 -10.26 3.10 -8.94
CA ARG A 257 -9.74 4.33 -8.32
C ARG A 257 -8.20 4.36 -8.29
N ILE A 258 -7.56 3.23 -7.94
CA ILE A 258 -6.09 3.12 -7.94
C ILE A 258 -5.50 2.87 -9.34
N GLY A 259 -6.36 2.77 -10.38
CA GLY A 259 -5.98 2.60 -11.77
C GLY A 259 -5.55 1.18 -12.14
N ALA A 260 -5.88 0.17 -11.32
CA ALA A 260 -5.51 -1.23 -11.55
C ALA A 260 -6.45 -1.94 -12.54
N VAL A 261 -7.72 -1.54 -12.62
CA VAL A 261 -8.71 -2.02 -13.59
C VAL A 261 -9.48 -0.83 -14.18
N ALA A 262 -10.26 -1.06 -15.22
CA ALA A 262 -11.15 -0.06 -15.81
C ALA A 262 -12.49 -0.69 -16.23
N PHE A 263 -13.57 0.05 -16.04
CA PHE A 263 -14.92 -0.40 -16.41
C PHE A 263 -15.47 0.37 -17.62
N GLY A 264 -16.48 -0.22 -18.25
CA GLY A 264 -17.33 0.51 -19.20
C GLY A 264 -18.36 1.35 -18.45
N SER A 265 -18.77 2.45 -19.05
CA SER A 265 -19.88 3.27 -18.56
C SER A 265 -21.07 3.16 -19.52
N THR A 266 -22.28 3.23 -18.99
CA THR A 266 -23.48 3.42 -19.81
C THR A 266 -23.50 4.82 -20.41
N TRP A 267 -24.36 5.05 -21.40
CA TRP A 267 -24.59 6.38 -21.95
C TRP A 267 -25.04 7.41 -20.90
N SER A 268 -25.72 6.96 -19.83
CA SER A 268 -26.13 7.84 -18.73
C SER A 268 -25.01 8.14 -17.74
N GLY A 269 -23.79 7.63 -17.97
CA GLY A 269 -22.65 7.77 -17.08
C GLY A 269 -22.71 6.84 -15.86
N ALA A 270 -23.58 5.83 -15.85
CA ALA A 270 -23.59 4.83 -14.78
C ALA A 270 -22.45 3.82 -15.02
N GLU A 271 -21.72 3.47 -13.97
CA GLU A 271 -20.66 2.46 -14.01
C GLU A 271 -21.27 1.06 -14.17
N VAL A 272 -20.66 0.24 -15.03
CA VAL A 272 -21.07 -1.15 -15.26
C VAL A 272 -20.00 -2.09 -14.74
N PHE A 273 -20.24 -2.68 -13.57
CA PHE A 273 -19.26 -3.54 -12.90
C PHE A 273 -19.23 -4.98 -13.39
N LYS A 274 -20.08 -5.37 -14.35
CA LYS A 274 -20.17 -6.76 -14.89
C LYS A 274 -18.90 -7.23 -15.59
N PHE A 275 -18.11 -6.29 -16.11
CA PHE A 275 -16.97 -6.55 -16.95
C PHE A 275 -15.79 -5.65 -16.59
N ALA A 276 -14.67 -6.24 -16.18
CA ALA A 276 -13.44 -5.52 -15.87
C ALA A 276 -12.44 -5.62 -17.03
N ASN A 277 -11.77 -4.51 -17.34
CA ASN A 277 -10.63 -4.48 -18.25
C ASN A 277 -9.33 -4.27 -17.46
N LYS A 278 -8.27 -4.99 -17.87
CA LYS A 278 -6.93 -4.79 -17.30
C LYS A 278 -6.31 -3.51 -17.85
N THR A 279 -5.83 -2.64 -16.96
CA THR A 279 -5.11 -1.43 -17.34
C THR A 279 -3.63 -1.72 -17.56
N THR A 280 -2.91 -0.77 -18.17
CA THR A 280 -1.44 -0.85 -18.29
C THR A 280 -0.79 -0.77 -16.91
N ALA A 281 -1.30 0.10 -16.02
CA ALA A 281 -0.75 0.25 -14.69
C ALA A 281 -0.92 -1.02 -13.83
N GLY A 282 -2.09 -1.66 -13.88
CA GLY A 282 -2.30 -2.92 -13.18
C GLY A 282 -1.50 -4.08 -13.79
N ARG A 283 -1.27 -4.11 -15.12
CA ARG A 283 -0.33 -5.08 -15.74
C ARG A 283 1.09 -4.92 -15.21
N GLU A 284 1.56 -3.68 -15.09
CA GLU A 284 2.88 -3.41 -14.54
C GLU A 284 2.98 -3.79 -13.06
N LEU A 285 1.95 -3.49 -12.26
CA LEU A 285 1.88 -3.93 -10.88
C LEU A 285 1.89 -5.46 -10.76
N MET A 286 1.08 -6.16 -11.56
CA MET A 286 1.03 -7.62 -11.52
C MET A 286 2.39 -8.23 -11.87
N LYS A 287 3.12 -7.70 -12.86
CA LYS A 287 4.50 -8.13 -13.12
C LYS A 287 5.39 -7.96 -11.89
N ALA A 288 5.23 -6.85 -11.17
CA ALA A 288 6.02 -6.55 -9.98
C ALA A 288 5.70 -7.46 -8.78
N ILE A 289 4.47 -7.94 -8.65
CA ILE A 289 4.03 -8.78 -7.50
C ILE A 289 3.73 -10.23 -7.88
N LYS A 290 4.08 -10.65 -9.10
CA LYS A 290 3.79 -12.00 -9.58
C LYS A 290 4.48 -13.03 -8.70
N ARG A 291 3.72 -14.01 -8.21
CA ARG A 291 4.26 -15.18 -7.52
C ARG A 291 5.07 -16.00 -8.52
N ARG A 292 6.32 -16.32 -8.19
CA ARG A 292 7.13 -17.26 -8.95
C ARG A 292 6.75 -18.67 -8.51
N SER A 293 6.32 -19.51 -9.44
CA SER A 293 6.12 -20.94 -9.17
C SER A 293 7.50 -21.59 -8.99
N ILE A 294 7.69 -22.26 -7.86
CA ILE A 294 8.81 -23.18 -7.60
C ILE A 294 8.65 -24.41 -8.50
#